data_AF-A0A2A5VCV0-F1
#
_entry.id   AF-A0A2A5VCV0-F1
#
_cell.length_a   1.000
_cell.length_b   1.000
_cell.length_c   1.000
_cell.angle_alpha   90.00
_cell.angle_beta   90.00
_cell.angle_gamma   90.00
#
_symmetry.space_group_name_H-M   'P 1'
#
loop_
_entity.id
_entity.type
_entity.pdbx_description
1 polymer ?
#
loop_
_entity_poly.entity_id
_entity_poly.type
_entity_poly.pdbx_seq_one_letter_code
_entity_poly.pdbx_strand_id
1 'polypeptide(L)'
;MSTSKNSDKIDLSYTNPVNDFIREAFLAIGLVLLILGSLWIATGQFPPMVVVESGSMMHDTEDGSLGAIDPGDLVLVMNPDRVEIITYVEAMQENNENFGYTSHGMEGDVIIYSKNGGSDTPVIHRAILKAVTNNTQVGEETWDVKGTSLKNVKSINLTINYPCEYHSGTYNLEIKDWIPNHSGYLTTGDNPNSNGCKIDQLVATGQDGRNGLKDDQGNPVTAVKDEWVVGVASSEIPWIGAIKLFTSNTHHFVTGETWTNLSFTILFVICSPMIYESVFRKKITDLNSEEE
;
A
#
# COMPACT_ATOMS: atom_id res chain seq x y z
N MET A 1 -57.85 -59.05 -20.49
CA MET A 1 -57.40 -57.73 -20.99
C MET A 1 -57.27 -56.83 -19.77
N SER A 2 -56.14 -56.79 -19.06
CA SER A 2 -54.89 -56.08 -19.41
C SER A 2 -55.22 -54.70 -19.98
N THR A 3 -54.92 -53.58 -19.32
CA THR A 3 -53.55 -53.14 -19.03
C THR A 3 -53.46 -52.04 -17.95
N SER A 4 -52.41 -52.16 -17.13
CA SER A 4 -51.54 -51.11 -16.56
C SER A 4 -52.10 -50.05 -15.60
N LYS A 5 -51.86 -50.29 -14.30
CA LYS A 5 -51.57 -49.25 -13.29
C LYS A 5 -50.17 -48.71 -13.61
N ASN A 6 -50.06 -47.51 -14.20
CA ASN A 6 -48.76 -46.84 -14.26
C ASN A 6 -48.53 -46.11 -12.93
N SER A 7 -47.54 -46.60 -12.20
CA SER A 7 -46.96 -45.94 -11.04
C SER A 7 -46.11 -44.79 -11.54
N ASP A 8 -46.70 -43.61 -11.73
CA ASP A 8 -45.91 -42.39 -11.87
C ASP A 8 -45.32 -42.06 -10.50
N LYS A 9 -44.19 -42.69 -10.18
CA LYS A 9 -43.19 -42.11 -9.28
C LYS A 9 -42.62 -40.92 -10.02
N ILE A 10 -43.32 -39.78 -9.95
CA ILE A 10 -42.68 -38.51 -10.21
C ILE A 10 -41.72 -38.33 -9.04
N ASP A 11 -40.44 -38.50 -9.36
CA ASP A 11 -39.31 -38.19 -8.51
C ASP A 11 -39.39 -36.70 -8.19
N LEU A 12 -40.13 -36.36 -7.15
CA LEU A 12 -40.01 -35.09 -6.45
C LEU A 12 -38.61 -35.13 -5.86
N SER A 13 -37.63 -34.69 -6.64
CA SER A 13 -36.36 -34.21 -6.11
C SER A 13 -36.74 -33.12 -5.11
N TYR A 14 -36.90 -33.52 -3.86
CA TYR A 14 -36.97 -32.64 -2.73
C TYR A 14 -35.57 -32.03 -2.64
N THR A 15 -35.32 -31.02 -3.47
CA THR A 15 -34.22 -30.09 -3.29
C THR A 15 -34.46 -29.50 -1.92
N ASN A 16 -33.75 -30.05 -0.93
CA ASN A 16 -33.79 -29.55 0.42
C ASN A 16 -33.21 -28.12 0.33
N PRO A 17 -34.01 -27.06 0.47
CA PRO A 17 -33.51 -25.70 0.32
C PRO A 17 -32.38 -25.40 1.33
N VAL A 18 -32.39 -26.13 2.45
CA VAL A 18 -31.34 -26.13 3.48
C VAL A 18 -30.01 -26.70 2.98
N ASN A 19 -30.03 -27.78 2.18
CA ASN A 19 -28.80 -28.39 1.66
C ASN A 19 -28.15 -27.51 0.60
N ASP A 20 -28.94 -26.86 -0.25
CA ASP A 20 -28.45 -25.92 -1.26
C ASP A 20 -27.82 -24.69 -0.60
N PHE A 21 -28.49 -24.11 0.40
CA PHE A 21 -27.93 -23.01 1.19
C PHE A 21 -26.63 -23.40 1.90
N ILE A 22 -26.56 -24.58 2.52
CA ILE A 22 -25.34 -25.07 3.18
C ILE A 22 -24.20 -25.23 2.15
N ARG A 23 -24.50 -25.80 0.98
CA ARG A 23 -23.52 -25.96 -0.10
C ARG A 23 -22.99 -24.61 -0.58
N GLU A 24 -23.87 -23.65 -0.84
CA GLU A 24 -23.49 -22.29 -1.25
C GLU A 24 -22.66 -21.60 -0.18
N ALA A 25 -23.03 -21.73 1.09
CA ALA A 25 -22.24 -21.21 2.21
C ALA A 25 -20.84 -21.82 2.26
N PHE A 26 -20.70 -23.14 2.10
CA PHE A 26 -19.39 -23.80 2.04
C PHE A 26 -18.56 -23.35 0.84
N LEU A 27 -19.17 -23.18 -0.34
CA LEU A 27 -18.48 -22.67 -1.52
C LEU A 27 -18.01 -21.24 -1.32
N ALA A 28 -18.85 -20.36 -0.76
CA ALA A 28 -18.50 -18.98 -0.48
C ALA A 28 -17.36 -18.87 0.56
N ILE A 29 -17.47 -19.61 1.67
CA ILE A 29 -16.41 -19.67 2.70
C ILE A 29 -15.13 -20.24 2.11
N GLY A 30 -15.23 -21.33 1.35
CA GLY A 30 -14.08 -21.96 0.68
C GLY A 30 -13.38 -20.99 -0.28
N LEU A 31 -14.14 -20.21 -1.05
CA LEU A 31 -13.61 -19.18 -1.93
C LEU A 31 -12.90 -18.07 -1.16
N VAL A 32 -13.51 -17.57 -0.08
CA VAL A 32 -12.89 -16.53 0.77
C VAL A 32 -11.58 -17.03 1.39
N LEU A 33 -11.58 -18.26 1.93
CA LEU A 33 -10.37 -18.88 2.49
C LEU A 33 -9.30 -19.12 1.42
N LEU A 34 -9.69 -19.49 0.19
CA LEU A 34 -8.77 -19.64 -0.92
C LEU A 34 -8.12 -18.31 -1.27
N ILE A 35 -8.91 -17.23 -1.38
CA ILE A 35 -8.40 -15.89 -1.72
C ILE A 35 -7.52 -15.33 -0.59
N LEU A 36 -8.00 -15.35 0.65
CA LEU A 36 -7.22 -14.83 1.78
C LEU A 36 -5.98 -15.69 2.04
N GLY A 37 -6.09 -17.00 1.88
CA GLY A 37 -4.97 -17.94 2.00
C GLY A 37 -3.93 -17.73 0.90
N SER A 38 -4.35 -17.54 -0.36
CA SER A 38 -3.42 -17.27 -1.47
C SER A 38 -2.73 -15.92 -1.30
N LEU A 39 -3.45 -14.88 -0.88
CA LEU A 39 -2.88 -13.56 -0.57
C LEU A 39 -1.89 -13.63 0.59
N TRP A 40 -2.21 -14.35 1.65
CA TRP A 40 -1.31 -14.54 2.79
C TRP A 40 -0.04 -15.31 2.38
N ILE A 41 -0.17 -16.35 1.54
CA ILE A 41 0.98 -17.09 1.02
C ILE A 41 1.84 -16.19 0.13
N ALA A 42 1.23 -15.37 -0.73
CA ALA A 42 1.94 -14.47 -1.63
C ALA A 42 2.68 -13.35 -0.86
N THR A 43 1.96 -12.63 0.01
CA THR A 43 2.48 -11.46 0.73
C THR A 43 3.32 -11.80 1.95
N GLY A 44 3.01 -12.92 2.61
CA GLY A 44 3.60 -13.29 3.89
C GLY A 44 3.15 -12.44 5.08
N GLN A 45 2.18 -11.54 4.87
CA GLN A 45 1.70 -10.60 5.88
C GLN A 45 0.20 -10.76 6.11
N PHE A 46 -0.25 -10.58 7.35
CA PHE A 46 -1.68 -10.55 7.67
C PHE A 46 -2.00 -9.37 8.60
N PRO A 47 -2.93 -8.48 8.23
CA PRO A 47 -3.73 -8.48 7.00
C PRO A 47 -2.87 -8.18 5.75
N PRO A 48 -3.15 -8.82 4.59
CA PRO A 48 -2.34 -8.64 3.38
C PRO A 48 -2.65 -7.33 2.65
N MET A 49 -3.71 -6.61 3.05
CA MET A 49 -4.17 -5.37 2.44
C MET A 49 -4.60 -4.36 3.50
N VAL A 50 -4.33 -3.08 3.25
CA VAL A 50 -4.73 -1.96 4.10
C VAL A 50 -5.42 -0.87 3.27
N VAL A 51 -6.35 -0.13 3.89
CA VAL A 51 -6.99 1.03 3.25
C VAL A 51 -6.26 2.28 3.65
N VAL A 52 -5.95 3.13 2.68
CA VAL A 52 -5.33 4.44 2.88
C VAL A 52 -6.39 5.44 3.34
N GLU A 53 -6.17 6.10 4.47
CA GLU A 53 -7.17 7.00 5.07
C GLU A 53 -6.81 8.48 4.98
N SER A 54 -5.55 8.81 4.64
CA SER A 54 -5.03 10.19 4.66
C SER A 54 -4.26 10.51 3.39
N GLY A 55 -4.29 11.79 2.99
CA GLY A 55 -3.68 12.24 1.75
C GLY A 55 -2.16 12.41 1.76
N SER A 56 -1.43 12.01 2.80
CA SER A 56 0.02 12.29 2.92
C SER A 56 0.89 11.64 1.83
N MET A 57 0.37 10.68 1.08
CA MET A 57 1.07 10.00 -0.02
C MET A 57 0.58 10.39 -1.43
N MET A 58 -0.41 11.29 -1.53
CA MET A 58 -0.97 11.72 -2.82
C MET A 58 0.06 12.53 -3.61
N HIS A 59 0.20 12.28 -4.90
CA HIS A 59 1.05 13.10 -5.76
C HIS A 59 0.27 14.29 -6.36
N ASP A 60 -0.94 14.02 -6.86
CA ASP A 60 -1.89 15.03 -7.29
C ASP A 60 -3.01 15.18 -6.25
N THR A 61 -3.12 16.36 -5.65
CA THR A 61 -4.10 16.61 -4.59
C THR A 61 -5.50 16.98 -5.07
N GLU A 62 -5.67 17.31 -6.35
CA GLU A 62 -6.97 17.71 -6.90
C GLU A 62 -7.75 16.49 -7.40
N ASP A 63 -7.11 15.72 -8.28
CA ASP A 63 -7.76 14.64 -9.02
C ASP A 63 -7.42 13.24 -8.48
N GLY A 64 -6.25 13.09 -7.84
CA GLY A 64 -5.65 11.79 -7.53
C GLY A 64 -4.85 11.26 -8.72
N SER A 65 -4.10 10.18 -8.54
CA SER A 65 -3.17 9.65 -9.52
C SER A 65 -3.14 8.13 -9.50
N LEU A 66 -3.38 7.52 -10.66
CA LEU A 66 -3.14 6.10 -10.84
C LEU A 66 -1.64 5.81 -10.79
N GLY A 67 -1.26 4.84 -9.96
CA GLY A 67 0.12 4.49 -9.66
C GLY A 67 0.68 5.21 -8.45
N ALA A 68 -0.10 6.04 -7.73
CA ALA A 68 0.27 6.66 -6.47
C ALA A 68 -0.72 6.26 -5.37
N ILE A 69 -0.30 6.41 -4.11
CA ILE A 69 -1.14 6.01 -2.98
C ILE A 69 -2.10 7.15 -2.61
N ASP A 70 -3.37 7.00 -3.01
CA ASP A 70 -4.41 7.97 -2.71
C ASP A 70 -5.37 7.51 -1.60
N PRO A 71 -6.02 8.46 -0.89
CA PRO A 71 -7.09 8.15 0.05
C PRO A 71 -8.22 7.38 -0.62
N GLY A 72 -8.53 6.22 -0.08
CA GLY A 72 -9.53 5.32 -0.64
C GLY A 72 -8.96 4.21 -1.51
N ASP A 73 -7.65 4.11 -1.65
CA ASP A 73 -7.03 2.94 -2.26
C ASP A 73 -6.85 1.81 -1.26
N LEU A 74 -6.82 0.59 -1.79
CA LEU A 74 -6.39 -0.61 -1.08
C LEU A 74 -4.95 -0.93 -1.48
N VAL A 75 -4.04 -0.96 -0.52
CA VAL A 75 -2.63 -1.26 -0.76
C VAL A 75 -2.32 -2.67 -0.26
N LEU A 76 -1.76 -3.50 -1.12
CA LEU A 76 -1.17 -4.79 -0.78
C LEU A 76 0.13 -4.58 -0.02
N VAL A 77 0.25 -5.31 1.09
CA VAL A 77 1.36 -5.17 2.05
C VAL A 77 2.19 -6.44 2.05
N MET A 78 3.47 -6.31 1.73
CA MET A 78 4.45 -7.39 1.79
C MET A 78 5.08 -7.47 3.17
N ASN A 79 5.40 -8.68 3.60
CA ASN A 79 6.19 -8.89 4.80
C ASN A 79 7.61 -8.35 4.58
N PRO A 80 8.13 -7.48 5.47
CA PRO A 80 9.46 -6.90 5.33
C PRO A 80 10.59 -7.94 5.31
N ASP A 81 10.39 -9.14 5.87
CA ASP A 81 11.40 -10.22 5.81
C ASP A 81 11.49 -10.90 4.44
N ARG A 82 10.53 -10.64 3.54
CA ARG A 82 10.45 -11.27 2.20
C ARG A 82 10.93 -10.37 1.07
N VAL A 83 11.15 -9.10 1.34
CA VAL A 83 11.52 -8.10 0.35
C VAL A 83 12.68 -7.27 0.87
N GLU A 84 13.58 -6.87 -0.02
CA GLU A 84 14.59 -5.88 0.33
C GLU A 84 14.00 -4.49 0.17
N ILE A 85 14.08 -3.67 1.23
CA ILE A 85 13.61 -2.28 1.20
C ILE A 85 14.68 -1.41 0.53
N ILE A 86 14.35 -0.89 -0.64
CA ILE A 86 15.19 0.02 -1.42
C ILE A 86 14.79 1.45 -1.08
N THR A 87 15.73 2.25 -0.57
CA THR A 87 15.44 3.66 -0.25
C THR A 87 15.50 4.57 -1.48
N TYR A 88 14.85 5.74 -1.41
CA TYR A 88 14.87 6.77 -2.46
C TYR A 88 16.30 7.11 -2.90
N VAL A 89 17.20 7.32 -1.93
CA VAL A 89 18.61 7.64 -2.20
C VAL A 89 19.35 6.49 -2.89
N GLU A 90 19.02 5.24 -2.57
CA GLU A 90 19.58 4.07 -3.27
C GLU A 90 19.10 4.00 -4.72
N ALA A 91 17.82 4.25 -4.96
CA ALA A 91 17.21 4.21 -6.29
C ALA A 91 17.63 5.39 -7.19
N MET A 92 18.03 6.52 -6.61
CA MET A 92 18.48 7.71 -7.36
C MET A 92 19.98 7.69 -7.68
N GLN A 93 20.77 6.80 -7.09
CA GLN A 93 22.21 6.79 -7.26
C GLN A 93 22.62 5.98 -8.51
N GLU A 94 23.16 6.63 -9.54
CA GLU A 94 23.53 6.01 -10.83
C GLU A 94 24.46 4.79 -10.72
N ASN A 95 25.31 4.74 -9.69
CA ASN A 95 26.26 3.65 -9.45
C ASN A 95 25.70 2.52 -8.57
N ASN A 96 24.43 2.60 -8.15
CA ASN A 96 23.76 1.58 -7.37
C ASN A 96 23.09 0.55 -8.30
N GLU A 97 23.02 -0.71 -7.87
CA GLU A 97 22.32 -1.77 -8.61
C GLU A 97 20.82 -1.51 -8.75
N ASN A 98 20.24 -0.75 -7.81
CA ASN A 98 18.81 -0.42 -7.76
C ASN A 98 18.48 0.90 -8.45
N PHE A 99 19.40 1.46 -9.26
CA PHE A 99 19.16 2.73 -9.94
C PHE A 99 17.93 2.68 -10.85
N GLY A 100 17.04 3.66 -10.69
CA GLY A 100 15.78 3.77 -11.44
C GLY A 100 14.65 2.86 -10.94
N TYR A 101 14.82 2.20 -9.79
CA TYR A 101 13.75 1.45 -9.14
C TYR A 101 12.65 2.40 -8.63
N THR A 102 11.41 2.13 -9.01
CA THR A 102 10.25 2.94 -8.63
C THR A 102 9.17 2.09 -7.96
N SER A 103 8.51 2.69 -6.98
CA SER A 103 7.33 2.14 -6.30
C SER A 103 6.35 3.27 -6.02
N HIS A 104 5.09 3.04 -6.37
CA HIS A 104 4.00 4.01 -6.25
C HIS A 104 4.36 5.38 -6.86
N GLY A 105 4.76 5.39 -8.14
CA GLY A 105 4.93 6.61 -8.94
C GLY A 105 6.25 7.37 -8.77
N MET A 106 7.06 7.04 -7.76
CA MET A 106 8.38 7.67 -7.50
C MET A 106 9.44 6.63 -7.10
N GLU A 107 10.70 7.05 -7.02
CA GLU A 107 11.83 6.20 -6.69
C GLU A 107 11.80 5.66 -5.25
N GLY A 108 12.30 4.44 -5.05
CA GLY A 108 12.36 3.79 -3.73
C GLY A 108 11.02 3.27 -3.21
N ASP A 109 11.06 2.55 -2.10
CA ASP A 109 9.91 1.87 -1.51
C ASP A 109 9.12 2.74 -0.53
N VAL A 110 7.83 2.44 -0.42
CA VAL A 110 6.94 2.94 0.62
C VAL A 110 6.81 1.89 1.71
N ILE A 111 7.09 2.28 2.95
CA ILE A 111 7.08 1.39 4.11
C ILE A 111 5.97 1.78 5.07
N ILE A 112 5.42 0.77 5.73
CA ILE A 112 4.42 0.90 6.79
C ILE A 112 5.13 0.60 8.09
N TYR A 113 5.12 1.55 9.02
CA TYR A 113 5.88 1.41 10.26
C TYR A 113 5.12 1.90 11.50
N SER A 114 5.49 1.32 12.64
CA SER A 114 5.02 1.74 13.96
C SER A 114 5.91 2.83 14.52
N LYS A 115 5.32 3.93 14.99
CA LYS A 115 6.05 5.07 15.55
C LYS A 115 6.75 4.63 16.84
N ASN A 116 8.08 4.72 16.88
CA ASN A 116 8.93 4.34 18.02
C ASN A 116 8.66 2.90 18.57
N GLY A 117 8.13 1.99 17.74
CA GLY A 117 7.73 0.65 18.16
C GLY A 117 6.47 0.58 19.04
N GLY A 118 5.69 1.66 19.12
CA GLY A 118 4.41 1.71 19.84
C GLY A 118 3.27 0.98 19.11
N SER A 119 2.08 0.99 19.71
CA SER A 119 0.87 0.34 19.17
C SER A 119 -0.10 1.31 18.49
N ASP A 120 0.37 2.50 18.15
CA ASP A 120 -0.40 3.54 17.48
C ASP A 120 -0.81 3.14 16.07
N THR A 121 -1.70 3.94 15.48
CA THR A 121 -1.93 3.91 14.04
C THR A 121 -0.59 3.99 13.30
N PRO A 122 -0.24 2.95 12.50
CA PRO A 122 0.97 2.94 11.71
C PRO A 122 0.99 4.05 10.67
N VAL A 123 2.18 4.39 10.22
CA VAL A 123 2.42 5.44 9.22
C VAL A 123 2.88 4.78 7.94
N ILE A 124 2.35 5.21 6.80
CA ILE A 124 2.69 4.71 5.46
C ILE A 124 3.41 5.83 4.72
N HIS A 125 4.74 5.76 4.62
CA HIS A 125 5.55 6.82 4.01
C HIS A 125 6.75 6.24 3.26
N ARG A 126 7.30 7.03 2.33
CA ARG A 126 8.44 6.65 1.51
C ARG A 126 9.73 6.59 2.33
N ALA A 127 10.50 5.52 2.16
CA ALA A 127 11.82 5.38 2.77
C ALA A 127 12.84 6.22 2.00
N ILE A 128 13.30 7.33 2.59
CA ILE A 128 14.23 8.26 1.93
C ILE A 128 15.66 7.76 1.96
N LEU A 129 16.15 7.38 3.13
CA LEU A 129 17.48 6.82 3.31
C LEU A 129 17.52 5.87 4.50
N LYS A 130 18.50 4.96 4.51
CA LYS A 130 18.79 4.09 5.65
C LYS A 130 20.17 4.41 6.24
N ALA A 131 20.19 4.79 7.51
CA ALA A 131 21.42 4.93 8.29
C ALA A 131 21.72 3.62 9.02
N VAL A 132 22.96 3.15 8.91
CA VAL A 132 23.44 1.90 9.51
C VAL A 132 24.66 2.21 10.36
N THR A 133 24.68 1.69 11.59
CA THR A 133 25.81 1.85 12.49
C THR A 133 27.02 1.05 11.99
N ASN A 134 28.20 1.67 12.05
CA ASN A 134 29.46 1.08 11.69
C ASN A 134 30.40 1.13 12.91
N ASN A 135 30.47 0.04 13.67
CA ASN A 135 31.23 0.01 14.92
C ASN A 135 32.70 -0.31 14.66
N THR A 136 33.42 0.59 13.98
CA THR A 136 34.84 0.39 13.65
C THR A 136 35.77 0.54 14.85
N GLN A 137 35.39 1.30 15.88
CA GLN A 137 36.21 1.50 17.08
C GLN A 137 35.39 1.42 18.37
N VAL A 138 36.01 0.86 19.42
CA VAL A 138 35.39 0.77 20.75
C VAL A 138 35.21 2.19 21.32
N GLY A 139 33.97 2.67 21.38
CA GLY A 139 33.60 3.94 22.00
C GLY A 139 33.27 5.09 21.04
N GLU A 140 33.36 4.90 19.72
CA GLU A 140 32.85 5.87 18.74
C GLU A 140 31.84 5.19 17.80
N GLU A 141 30.57 5.56 17.91
CA GLU A 141 29.54 5.16 16.94
C GLU A 141 29.69 6.02 15.68
N THR A 142 29.96 5.38 14.55
CA THR A 142 29.92 6.03 13.25
C THR A 142 28.79 5.45 12.40
N TRP A 143 28.47 6.15 11.33
CA TRP A 143 27.30 5.87 10.51
C TRP A 143 27.67 5.75 9.04
N ASP A 144 27.03 4.78 8.40
CA ASP A 144 27.01 4.61 6.95
C ASP A 144 25.60 4.94 6.47
N VAL A 145 25.48 5.63 5.33
CA VAL A 145 24.19 5.82 4.66
C VAL A 145 24.17 4.95 3.41
N LYS A 146 23.22 3.99 3.37
CA LYS A 146 23.05 3.12 2.20
C LYS A 146 22.78 3.94 0.94
N GLY A 147 23.28 3.48 -0.20
CA GLY A 147 23.15 4.17 -1.48
C GLY A 147 24.03 5.40 -1.68
N THR A 148 24.83 5.82 -0.69
CA THR A 148 25.69 7.02 -0.80
C THR A 148 27.17 6.70 -0.59
N SER A 149 28.01 7.71 -0.82
CA SER A 149 29.43 7.71 -0.47
C SER A 149 29.70 7.96 1.02
N LEU A 150 28.69 8.26 1.84
CA LEU A 150 28.85 8.52 3.26
C LEU A 150 29.06 7.20 4.02
N LYS A 151 30.30 6.99 4.47
CA LYS A 151 30.75 5.81 5.22
C LYS A 151 31.57 6.25 6.42
N ASN A 152 31.35 5.62 7.57
CA ASN A 152 32.09 5.83 8.81
C ASN A 152 32.10 7.31 9.25
N VAL A 153 30.96 8.00 9.14
CA VAL A 153 30.82 9.43 9.52
C VAL A 153 30.23 9.58 10.93
N LYS A 154 30.62 10.63 11.66
CA LYS A 154 30.08 10.93 13.00
C LYS A 154 28.70 11.58 12.97
N SER A 155 28.47 12.44 11.99
CA SER A 155 27.18 13.06 11.68
C SER A 155 26.89 12.93 10.19
N ILE A 156 25.62 12.83 9.86
CA ILE A 156 25.12 12.71 8.50
C ILE A 156 24.74 14.10 8.00
N ASN A 157 25.38 14.50 6.91
CA ASN A 157 25.06 15.72 6.16
C ASN A 157 24.88 15.33 4.70
N LEU A 158 23.68 15.53 4.16
CA LEU A 158 23.34 15.08 2.80
C LEU A 158 22.28 16.00 2.19
N THR A 159 22.51 16.44 0.96
CA THR A 159 21.48 17.10 0.14
C THR A 159 20.98 16.09 -0.88
N ILE A 160 19.69 15.79 -0.82
CA ILE A 160 19.03 14.80 -1.66
C ILE A 160 18.25 15.55 -2.73
N ASN A 161 18.39 15.15 -4.00
CA ASN A 161 17.59 15.67 -5.10
C ASN A 161 16.16 15.15 -5.00
N TYR A 162 15.42 15.66 -4.02
CA TYR A 162 14.01 15.41 -3.79
C TYR A 162 13.31 16.75 -3.97
N PRO A 163 12.69 17.01 -5.15
CA PRO A 163 12.24 18.34 -5.53
C PRO A 163 11.06 18.79 -4.67
N CYS A 164 11.27 19.90 -3.97
CA CYS A 164 10.33 20.44 -3.00
C CYS A 164 9.79 21.80 -3.41
N GLU A 165 8.51 21.85 -3.76
CA GLU A 165 7.86 23.12 -4.09
C GLU A 165 7.45 23.87 -2.82
N TYR A 166 8.07 25.02 -2.58
CA TYR A 166 7.73 25.88 -1.45
C TYR A 166 7.76 27.36 -1.85
N HIS A 167 6.65 28.08 -1.66
CA HIS A 167 6.52 29.53 -1.86
C HIS A 167 7.27 30.08 -3.11
N SER A 168 7.05 29.43 -4.27
CA SER A 168 7.58 29.80 -5.59
C SER A 168 9.01 29.37 -5.94
N GLY A 169 9.62 28.45 -5.18
CA GLY A 169 10.91 27.83 -5.50
C GLY A 169 10.90 26.31 -5.34
N THR A 170 11.81 25.63 -6.05
CA THR A 170 12.10 24.20 -5.85
C THR A 170 13.37 24.06 -5.02
N TYR A 171 13.27 23.40 -3.89
CA TYR A 171 14.37 23.12 -2.98
C TYR A 171 14.68 21.63 -2.95
N ASN A 172 15.87 21.28 -2.49
CA ASN A 172 16.25 19.89 -2.26
C ASN A 172 16.11 19.55 -0.78
N LEU A 173 15.76 18.31 -0.48
CA LEU A 173 15.69 17.83 0.90
C LEU A 173 17.10 17.78 1.51
N GLU A 174 17.30 18.50 2.61
CA GLU A 174 18.59 18.61 3.29
C GLU A 174 18.56 17.92 4.65
N ILE A 175 19.45 16.95 4.83
CA ILE A 175 19.78 16.33 6.11
C ILE A 175 20.99 17.06 6.68
N LYS A 176 20.86 17.59 7.90
CA LYS A 176 21.83 18.51 8.48
C LYS A 176 22.24 18.10 9.88
N ASP A 177 23.53 17.86 10.06
CA ASP A 177 24.19 17.51 11.32
C ASP A 177 23.44 16.43 12.12
N TRP A 178 22.83 15.48 11.40
CA TRP A 178 22.02 14.46 12.03
C TRP A 178 22.91 13.38 12.66
N ILE A 179 22.68 13.10 13.94
CA ILE A 179 23.31 11.99 14.65
C ILE A 179 22.18 11.01 15.01
N PRO A 180 22.08 9.86 14.32
CA PRO A 180 21.08 8.85 14.64
C PRO A 180 21.27 8.31 16.06
N ASN A 181 20.17 8.02 16.76
CA ASN A 181 20.22 7.30 18.05
C ASN A 181 20.44 5.79 17.86
N HIS A 182 20.12 5.27 16.68
CA HIS A 182 20.24 3.87 16.29
C HIS A 182 20.12 3.77 14.76
N SER A 183 20.39 2.59 14.21
CA SER A 183 20.19 2.32 12.78
C SER A 183 18.71 2.37 12.43
N GLY A 184 18.39 2.84 11.23
CA GLY A 184 17.02 2.93 10.76
C GLY A 184 16.83 3.82 9.54
N TYR A 185 15.57 3.93 9.13
CA TYR A 185 15.14 4.71 7.98
C TYR A 185 14.73 6.13 8.38
N LEU A 186 14.99 7.08 7.50
CA LEU A 186 14.26 8.34 7.46
C LEU A 186 13.12 8.21 6.46
N THR A 187 11.94 8.70 6.82
CA THR A 187 10.74 8.58 6.00
C THR A 187 10.09 9.94 5.76
N THR A 188 9.34 10.06 4.66
CA THR A 188 8.52 11.24 4.35
C THR A 188 7.26 10.81 3.60
N GLY A 189 6.18 11.56 3.78
CA GLY A 189 5.05 11.42 2.86
C GLY A 189 5.38 12.06 1.53
N ASP A 190 4.72 11.60 0.48
CA ASP A 190 4.95 12.08 -0.89
C ASP A 190 4.18 13.37 -1.20
N ASN A 191 3.17 13.73 -0.39
CA ASN A 191 2.24 14.79 -0.76
C ASN A 191 2.85 16.19 -0.67
N PRO A 192 2.99 16.91 -1.80
CA PRO A 192 3.69 18.19 -1.85
C PRO A 192 3.03 19.27 -0.97
N ASN A 193 1.72 19.18 -0.74
CA ASN A 193 0.95 20.16 0.02
C ASN A 193 0.93 19.91 1.53
N SER A 194 1.30 18.71 2.00
CA SER A 194 1.23 18.38 3.43
C SER A 194 2.60 18.06 4.06
N ASN A 195 3.32 17.09 3.51
CA ASN A 195 4.57 16.60 4.11
C ASN A 195 5.62 16.12 3.10
N GLY A 196 5.40 16.35 1.80
CA GLY A 196 6.30 16.03 0.68
C GLY A 196 7.75 16.40 0.96
N CYS A 197 7.96 17.48 1.71
CA CYS A 197 9.27 18.07 1.95
C CYS A 197 9.65 18.14 3.43
N LYS A 198 8.96 17.35 4.24
CA LYS A 198 9.11 17.34 5.68
C LYS A 198 9.23 15.89 6.13
N ILE A 199 10.47 15.45 6.30
CA ILE A 199 10.75 14.14 6.90
C ILE A 199 10.04 14.01 8.24
N ASP A 200 9.58 12.80 8.53
CA ASP A 200 8.85 12.50 9.76
C ASP A 200 9.73 12.76 11.00
N GLN A 201 11.01 12.37 10.91
CA GLN A 201 12.03 12.56 11.93
C GLN A 201 12.72 13.92 11.79
N LEU A 202 11.98 15.01 12.05
CA LEU A 202 12.46 16.39 11.89
C LEU A 202 13.81 16.72 12.53
N VAL A 203 14.22 15.98 13.56
CA VAL A 203 15.55 16.17 14.17
C VAL A 203 16.69 16.01 13.15
N ALA A 204 16.48 15.26 12.07
CA ALA A 204 17.50 15.03 11.04
C ALA A 204 17.70 16.23 10.09
N THR A 205 16.84 17.24 10.11
CA THR A 205 17.01 18.50 9.35
C THR A 205 17.53 19.64 10.22
N GLY A 206 18.00 19.35 11.44
CA GLY A 206 18.43 20.37 12.41
C GLY A 206 17.29 21.18 13.03
N GLN A 207 16.03 20.76 12.81
CA GLN A 207 14.84 21.37 13.39
C GLN A 207 14.48 20.74 14.75
N ASP A 208 13.65 21.43 15.53
CA ASP A 208 13.12 20.86 16.78
C ASP A 208 12.16 19.70 16.46
N GLY A 209 12.56 18.49 16.81
CA GLY A 209 11.78 17.26 16.63
C GLY A 209 10.38 17.33 17.26
N ARG A 210 10.16 18.19 18.26
CA ARG A 210 8.83 18.41 18.87
C ARG A 210 7.80 19.03 17.92
N ASN A 211 8.22 19.53 16.77
CA ASN A 211 7.34 20.04 15.72
C ASN A 211 7.09 19.00 14.60
N GLY A 212 7.67 17.80 14.75
CA GLY A 212 7.56 16.69 13.81
C GLY A 212 6.44 15.73 14.19
N LEU A 213 6.50 14.55 13.59
CA LEU A 213 5.60 13.44 13.90
C LEU A 213 5.89 12.93 15.32
N LYS A 214 4.83 12.50 16.03
CA LYS A 214 4.90 12.05 17.43
C LYS A 214 4.20 10.71 17.64
N ASP A 215 4.69 9.95 18.60
CA ASP A 215 3.99 8.78 19.14
C ASP A 215 2.83 9.18 20.08
N ASP A 216 2.08 8.20 20.59
CA ASP A 216 0.99 8.32 21.56
C ASP A 216 1.40 9.01 22.85
N GLN A 217 2.65 8.86 23.25
CA GLN A 217 3.24 9.51 24.41
C GLN A 217 3.63 10.96 24.13
N GLY A 218 3.51 11.43 22.89
CA GLY A 218 3.85 12.77 22.47
C GLY A 218 5.34 12.99 22.26
N ASN A 219 6.16 11.92 22.26
CA ASN A 219 7.58 12.01 21.96
C ASN A 219 7.80 12.12 20.44
N PRO A 220 8.80 12.89 19.99
CA PRO A 220 9.20 12.90 18.59
C PRO A 220 9.56 11.50 18.09
N VAL A 221 9.19 11.19 16.85
CA VAL A 221 9.64 9.94 16.21
C VAL A 221 11.13 9.97 15.93
N THR A 222 11.80 8.85 16.18
CA THR A 222 13.21 8.62 15.78
C THR A 222 13.29 7.87 14.46
N ALA A 223 14.50 7.61 13.97
CA ALA A 223 14.71 6.78 12.77
C ALA A 223 13.89 5.48 12.89
N VAL A 224 13.30 5.01 11.80
CA VAL A 224 12.47 3.81 11.84
C VAL A 224 13.37 2.58 11.86
N LYS A 225 13.38 1.79 12.94
CA LYS A 225 14.14 0.54 12.95
C LYS A 225 13.55 -0.49 11.99
N ASP A 226 14.38 -1.43 11.55
CA ASP A 226 13.95 -2.61 10.81
C ASP A 226 12.81 -3.35 11.54
N GLU A 227 12.94 -3.54 12.85
CA GLU A 227 11.92 -4.21 13.69
C GLU A 227 10.61 -3.42 13.87
N TRP A 228 10.59 -2.13 13.49
CA TRP A 228 9.40 -1.28 13.56
C TRP A 228 8.66 -1.22 12.23
N VAL A 229 9.27 -1.69 11.15
CA VAL A 229 8.60 -1.86 9.86
C VAL A 229 7.62 -3.01 9.97
N VAL A 230 6.34 -2.72 9.82
CA VAL A 230 5.27 -3.73 9.86
C VAL A 230 4.92 -4.22 8.47
N GLY A 231 5.33 -3.53 7.41
CA GLY A 231 5.03 -3.91 6.05
C GLY A 231 5.70 -3.03 5.00
N VAL A 232 5.78 -3.53 3.78
CA VAL A 232 6.22 -2.76 2.60
C VAL A 232 5.07 -2.69 1.61
N ALA A 233 4.69 -1.49 1.19
CA ALA A 233 3.64 -1.31 0.20
C ALA A 233 4.12 -1.83 -1.17
N SER A 234 3.30 -2.63 -1.84
CA SER A 234 3.70 -3.32 -3.08
C SER A 234 2.84 -2.99 -4.28
N SER A 235 1.51 -3.03 -4.14
CA SER A 235 0.60 -2.75 -5.25
C SER A 235 -0.67 -2.14 -4.71
N GLU A 236 -1.28 -1.25 -5.49
CA GLU A 236 -2.54 -0.63 -5.15
C GLU A 236 -3.69 -1.20 -5.98
N ILE A 237 -4.87 -1.22 -5.37
CA ILE A 237 -6.16 -1.45 -6.02
C ILE A 237 -6.92 -0.13 -5.89
N PRO A 238 -7.02 0.64 -6.99
CA PRO A 238 -7.59 1.98 -6.95
C PRO A 238 -9.04 2.00 -6.49
N TRP A 239 -9.41 3.03 -5.72
CA TRP A 239 -10.77 3.47 -5.40
C TRP A 239 -11.63 2.54 -4.52
N ILE A 240 -11.37 1.23 -4.49
CA ILE A 240 -12.21 0.24 -3.79
C ILE A 240 -12.24 0.49 -2.27
N GLY A 241 -11.12 0.94 -1.70
CA GLY A 241 -11.02 1.28 -0.28
C GLY A 241 -11.90 2.47 0.14
N ALA A 242 -12.32 3.33 -0.80
CA ALA A 242 -13.19 4.47 -0.51
C ALA A 242 -14.55 4.04 0.04
N ILE A 243 -15.00 2.81 -0.24
CA ILE A 243 -16.20 2.22 0.38
C ILE A 243 -16.08 2.20 1.91
N LYS A 244 -14.90 1.84 2.46
CA LYS A 244 -14.65 1.89 3.90
C LYS A 244 -14.73 3.34 4.39
N LEU A 245 -14.12 4.26 3.65
CA LEU A 245 -14.05 5.67 4.03
C LEU A 245 -15.39 6.39 4.00
N PHE A 246 -16.33 5.91 3.16
CA PHE A 246 -17.71 6.40 3.15
C PHE A 246 -18.38 6.27 4.52
N THR A 247 -18.09 5.18 5.22
CA THR A 247 -18.68 4.88 6.54
C THR A 247 -17.87 5.45 7.70
N SER A 248 -16.64 5.93 7.45
CA SER A 248 -15.81 6.59 8.43
C SER A 248 -15.91 8.12 8.31
N ASN A 249 -15.46 8.83 9.34
CA ASN A 249 -15.38 10.30 9.33
C ASN A 249 -14.19 10.83 8.49
N THR A 250 -13.61 10.02 7.61
CA THR A 250 -12.42 10.36 6.80
C THR A 250 -12.70 10.47 5.29
N HIS A 251 -13.97 10.41 4.86
CA HIS A 251 -14.37 10.60 3.46
C HIS A 251 -13.90 11.92 2.81
N HIS A 252 -13.61 12.95 3.60
CA HIS A 252 -13.16 14.26 3.13
C HIS A 252 -11.75 14.25 2.50
N PHE A 253 -10.97 13.18 2.74
CA PHE A 253 -9.69 12.99 2.07
C PHE A 253 -9.83 12.39 0.66
N VAL A 254 -10.99 11.81 0.31
CA VAL A 254 -11.21 11.12 -0.96
C VAL A 254 -11.58 12.14 -2.05
N THR A 255 -10.88 12.10 -3.18
CA THR A 255 -11.14 13.01 -4.31
C THR A 255 -12.48 12.71 -4.99
N GLY A 256 -13.06 13.73 -5.65
CA GLY A 256 -14.30 13.56 -6.42
C GLY A 256 -14.15 12.57 -7.58
N GLU A 257 -12.97 12.50 -8.19
CA GLU A 257 -12.67 11.54 -9.24
C GLU A 257 -12.70 10.11 -8.71
N THR A 258 -12.13 9.86 -7.54
CA THR A 258 -12.17 8.54 -6.87
C THR A 258 -13.61 8.05 -6.68
N TRP A 259 -14.53 8.91 -6.23
CA TRP A 259 -15.95 8.55 -6.10
C TRP A 259 -16.61 8.21 -7.44
N THR A 260 -16.25 8.95 -8.48
CA THR A 260 -16.77 8.76 -9.84
C THR A 260 -16.26 7.44 -10.44
N ASN A 261 -14.96 7.18 -10.32
CA ASN A 261 -14.31 5.98 -10.82
C ASN A 261 -14.73 4.73 -10.03
N LEU A 262 -14.95 4.84 -8.72
CA LEU A 262 -15.57 3.79 -7.93
C LEU A 262 -16.98 3.45 -8.44
N SER A 263 -17.78 4.47 -8.74
CA SER A 263 -19.15 4.29 -9.25
C SER A 263 -19.15 3.55 -10.59
N PHE A 264 -18.26 3.92 -11.52
CA PHE A 264 -18.10 3.20 -12.78
C PHE A 264 -17.59 1.76 -12.59
N THR A 265 -16.67 1.55 -11.65
CA THR A 265 -16.14 0.22 -11.32
C THR A 265 -17.24 -0.70 -10.78
N ILE A 266 -18.07 -0.21 -9.85
CA ILE A 266 -19.23 -0.95 -9.33
C ILE A 266 -20.22 -1.27 -10.45
N LEU A 267 -20.54 -0.28 -11.30
CA LEU A 267 -21.45 -0.47 -12.43
C LEU A 267 -20.91 -1.53 -13.40
N PHE A 268 -19.62 -1.49 -13.70
CA PHE A 268 -18.97 -2.47 -14.57
C PHE A 268 -19.07 -3.89 -13.98
N VAL A 269 -18.77 -4.07 -12.69
CA VAL A 269 -18.88 -5.38 -12.02
C VAL A 269 -20.31 -5.92 -12.09
N ILE A 270 -21.31 -5.08 -11.80
CA ILE A 270 -22.74 -5.49 -11.82
C ILE A 270 -23.21 -5.80 -13.24
N CYS A 271 -22.81 -5.00 -14.23
CA CYS A 271 -23.21 -5.19 -15.63
C CYS A 271 -22.44 -6.32 -16.33
N SER A 272 -21.27 -6.71 -15.81
CA SER A 272 -20.38 -7.70 -16.45
C SER A 272 -21.08 -9.03 -16.79
N PRO A 273 -21.93 -9.64 -15.93
CA PRO A 273 -22.60 -10.90 -16.27
C PRO A 273 -23.64 -10.70 -17.37
N MET A 274 -24.35 -9.57 -17.37
CA MET A 274 -25.34 -9.23 -18.39
C MET A 274 -24.67 -8.99 -19.75
N ILE A 275 -23.53 -8.30 -19.77
CA ILE A 275 -22.74 -8.07 -20.98
C ILE A 275 -22.21 -9.41 -21.50
N TYR A 276 -21.64 -10.24 -20.60
CA TYR A 276 -21.15 -11.56 -20.96
C TYR A 276 -22.26 -12.41 -21.59
N GLU A 277 -23.44 -12.44 -20.98
CA GLU A 277 -24.59 -13.17 -21.51
C GLU A 277 -25.04 -12.61 -22.87
N SER A 278 -25.18 -11.30 -23.00
CA SER A 278 -25.62 -10.67 -24.24
C SER A 278 -24.66 -10.92 -25.42
N VAL A 279 -23.35 -10.86 -25.18
CA VAL A 279 -22.33 -10.98 -26.22
C VAL A 279 -22.03 -12.45 -26.55
N PHE A 280 -21.78 -13.28 -25.54
CA PHE A 280 -21.31 -14.65 -25.76
C PHE A 280 -22.46 -15.64 -25.97
N ARG A 281 -23.63 -15.44 -25.35
CA ARG A 281 -24.78 -16.32 -25.61
C ARG A 281 -25.34 -16.14 -27.01
N LYS A 282 -25.33 -14.91 -27.56
CA LYS A 282 -25.69 -14.67 -28.96
C LYS A 282 -24.71 -15.38 -29.91
N LYS A 283 -23.41 -15.23 -29.68
CA LYS A 283 -22.37 -15.84 -30.54
C LYS A 283 -22.42 -17.37 -30.57
N ILE A 284 -22.76 -18.02 -29.45
CA ILE A 284 -22.96 -19.49 -29.40
C ILE A 284 -24.21 -19.89 -30.19
N THR A 285 -25.28 -19.11 -30.12
CA THR A 285 -26.51 -19.37 -30.89
C THR A 285 -26.24 -19.22 -32.39
N ASP A 286 -25.51 -18.19 -32.79
CA ASP A 286 -25.18 -17.93 -34.21
C ASP A 286 -24.27 -19.03 -34.78
N LEU A 287 -23.26 -19.48 -34.04
CA LEU A 287 -22.36 -20.56 -34.46
C LEU A 287 -23.10 -21.90 -34.65
N ASN A 288 -24.02 -22.24 -33.76
CA ASN A 288 -24.82 -23.46 -33.90
C ASN A 288 -25.81 -23.39 -35.07
N SER A 289 -26.19 -22.19 -35.52
CA SER A 289 -27.09 -22.00 -36.66
C SER A 289 -26.40 -22.01 -38.03
N GLU A 290 -25.06 -21.89 -38.07
CA GLU A 290 -24.26 -22.02 -39.30
C GLU A 290 -23.74 -23.47 -39.53
N GLU A 291 -23.80 -24.33 -38.50
CA GLU A 291 -23.45 -25.77 -38.59
C GLU A 291 -24.65 -26.68 -38.95
N GLU A 292 -25.88 -26.17 -39.00
CA GLU A 292 -27.09 -26.85 -39.53
C GLU A 292 -27.37 -26.49 -41.00
#